data_AF-A0A7S3PGZ2-F1
#
_entry.id   AF-A0A7S3PGZ2-F1
#
_cell.length_a   1.000
_cell.length_b   1.000
_cell.length_c   1.000
_cell.angle_alpha   90.00
_cell.angle_beta   90.00
_cell.angle_gamma   90.00
#
_symmetry.space_group_name_H-M   'P 1'
#
loop_
_entity.id
_entity.type
_entity.pdbx_description
1 polymer ?
#
loop_
_entity_poly.entity_id
_entity_poly.type
_entity_poly.pdbx_seq_one_letter_code
_entity_poly.pdbx_strand_id
1 'polypeptide(L)'
;MGLGNPQEDLFAFGVSKQDFEAIEIAKSENRLQLIDGKELVEVLTGVWTCGNGAHTPGSQWILIQGSNKTLISLCVDSAYLYKNIEEMIPIGSCVSKSANLSAIKQMKTTADVLVPGHDLLICKQFRNFEQQTRVYIIDPGCNSSSIGELEKSINVHEKLGNSNFNPHWLKPVKEFEYYGNQENDIRGKSSWISDSELKEKFLDTNLPVVLRQVKSQKRCFDWDLNYLREKCENNIVIVRTETNRLLYRQGKRVPIEKMKFGRYATQILEKQKCRKRYYLAACNVKKALPQVNDEVYVPSFVKKIHKGPFLWVAPEEHYEFCHFDPDDGLLIVLSGKKTVRVFPPRYVDEMYPNPLGSYGRTIQSQVDKIGSVPDLDMYPEFRNVEGFETTLQTGDMLYIPAFWWHQVYIALSILPAITS
;
A
#
# COMPACT_ATOMS: atom_id res chain seq x y z
N MET A 1 35.02 25.69 17.69
CA MET A 1 34.41 24.54 17.01
C MET A 1 34.29 23.43 18.03
N GLY A 2 33.14 23.34 18.70
CA GLY A 2 32.90 22.33 19.73
C GLY A 2 32.60 21.00 19.06
N LEU A 3 33.31 19.95 19.46
CA LEU A 3 33.01 18.57 19.10
C LEU A 3 31.65 18.22 19.73
N GLY A 4 30.62 18.06 18.90
CA GLY A 4 29.30 17.63 19.33
C GLY A 4 29.37 16.24 19.96
N ASN A 5 28.58 16.04 21.02
CA ASN A 5 28.53 14.81 21.79
C ASN A 5 27.98 13.66 20.90
N PRO A 6 28.75 12.58 20.63
CA PRO A 6 28.34 11.54 19.68
C PRO A 6 27.06 10.78 20.08
N GLN A 7 26.57 10.94 21.31
CA GLN A 7 25.28 10.39 21.74
C GLN A 7 24.06 11.14 21.21
N GLU A 8 24.15 12.42 20.83
CA GLU A 8 22.98 13.18 20.36
C GLU A 8 22.64 12.90 18.89
N ASP A 9 23.61 12.52 18.06
CA ASP A 9 23.41 12.24 16.63
C ASP A 9 22.74 10.87 16.34
N LEU A 10 22.71 9.95 17.30
CA LEU A 10 22.08 8.63 17.13
C LEU A 10 20.54 8.69 17.10
N PHE A 11 19.93 9.72 17.70
CA PHE A 11 18.48 9.87 17.74
C PHE A 11 17.88 10.41 16.42
N ALA A 12 18.71 10.89 15.49
CA ALA A 12 18.28 11.41 14.20
C ALA A 12 17.80 10.32 13.22
N PHE A 13 18.13 9.04 13.47
CA PHE A 13 17.83 7.91 12.57
C PHE A 13 16.67 7.01 13.02
N GLY A 14 15.89 7.41 14.03
CA GLY A 14 14.68 6.70 14.43
C GLY A 14 14.90 5.49 15.37
N VAL A 15 16.01 5.49 16.12
CA VAL A 15 16.25 4.58 17.25
C VAL A 15 16.13 5.39 18.53
N SER A 16 15.19 5.03 19.39
CA SER A 16 14.92 5.68 20.68
C SER A 16 15.75 5.08 21.82
N LYS A 17 15.76 5.75 22.98
CA LYS A 17 16.42 5.22 24.18
C LYS A 17 15.82 3.87 24.61
N GLN A 18 14.50 3.72 24.45
CA GLN A 18 13.78 2.48 24.73
C GLN A 18 14.24 1.34 23.80
N ASP A 19 14.55 1.65 22.53
CA ASP A 19 15.07 0.65 21.59
C ASP A 19 16.46 0.16 22.02
N PHE A 20 17.33 1.05 22.52
CA PHE A 20 18.63 0.67 23.07
C PHE A 20 18.51 -0.18 24.34
N GLU A 21 17.62 0.19 25.27
CA GLU A 21 17.35 -0.59 26.47
C GLU A 21 16.81 -1.99 26.12
N ALA A 22 15.91 -2.09 25.13
CA ALA A 22 15.40 -3.36 24.62
C ALA A 22 16.49 -4.22 23.98
N ILE A 23 17.42 -3.61 23.23
CA ILE A 23 18.59 -4.27 22.64
C ILE A 23 19.51 -4.84 23.73
N GLU A 24 19.81 -4.07 24.78
CA GLU A 24 20.66 -4.51 25.89
C GLU A 24 20.00 -5.64 26.71
N ILE A 25 18.69 -5.58 26.93
CA ILE A 25 17.93 -6.68 27.56
C ILE A 25 17.97 -7.93 26.68
N ALA A 26 17.70 -7.80 25.37
CA ALA A 26 17.75 -8.94 24.46
C ALA A 26 19.15 -9.57 24.40
N LYS A 27 20.21 -8.76 24.48
CA LYS A 27 21.59 -9.22 24.54
C LYS A 27 21.91 -9.94 25.85
N SER A 28 21.48 -9.42 26.99
CA SER A 28 21.72 -10.07 28.30
C SER A 28 20.96 -11.40 28.44
N GLU A 29 19.84 -11.55 27.74
CA GLU A 29 19.06 -12.78 27.65
C GLU A 29 19.56 -13.74 26.56
N ASN A 30 20.70 -13.46 25.91
CA ASN A 30 21.25 -14.22 24.77
C ASN A 30 20.26 -14.38 23.59
N ARG A 31 19.29 -13.47 23.46
CA ARG A 31 18.33 -13.41 22.34
C ARG A 31 18.84 -12.56 21.17
N LEU A 32 19.97 -11.89 21.33
CA LEU A 32 20.58 -11.03 20.31
C LEU A 32 22.08 -11.32 20.19
N GLN A 33 22.52 -11.68 18.97
CA GLN A 33 23.93 -11.80 18.61
C GLN A 33 24.31 -10.67 17.64
N LEU A 34 25.32 -9.90 18.00
CA LEU A 34 25.91 -8.91 17.08
C LEU A 34 26.86 -9.64 16.12
N ILE A 35 26.68 -9.40 14.83
CA ILE A 35 27.55 -9.93 13.78
C ILE A 35 28.47 -8.81 13.30
N ASP A 36 29.77 -9.10 13.20
CA ASP A 36 30.71 -8.17 12.57
C ASP A 36 30.53 -8.27 11.06
N GLY A 37 29.87 -7.24 10.51
CA GLY A 37 29.07 -7.29 9.29
C GLY A 37 29.83 -7.40 7.96
N LYS A 38 30.72 -8.38 7.82
CA LYS A 38 31.42 -8.69 6.56
C LYS A 38 31.48 -10.18 6.23
N GLU A 39 31.32 -11.04 7.23
CA GLU A 39 31.30 -12.50 7.04
C GLU A 39 29.89 -13.05 7.20
N LEU A 40 29.64 -14.21 6.58
CA LEU A 40 28.39 -14.95 6.75
C LEU A 40 28.39 -15.61 8.13
N VAL A 41 27.39 -15.28 8.93
CA VAL A 41 27.19 -15.86 10.26
C VAL A 41 25.89 -16.66 10.25
N GLU A 42 25.96 -17.93 10.64
CA GLU A 42 24.78 -18.77 10.81
C GLU A 42 24.03 -18.34 12.06
N VAL A 43 22.78 -17.89 11.88
CA VAL A 43 21.93 -17.38 12.98
C VAL A 43 20.81 -18.35 13.34
N LEU A 44 20.42 -19.21 12.40
CA LEU A 44 19.57 -20.37 12.61
C LEU A 44 20.08 -21.49 11.72
N THR A 45 19.81 -22.74 12.08
CA THR A 45 20.22 -23.88 11.24
C THR A 45 19.75 -23.70 9.79
N GLY A 46 20.70 -23.61 8.86
CA GLY A 46 20.40 -23.39 7.46
C GLY A 46 20.06 -21.95 7.08
N VAL A 47 20.27 -20.97 7.97
CA VAL A 47 20.05 -19.54 7.73
C VAL A 47 21.26 -18.74 8.18
N TRP A 48 21.90 -18.08 7.23
CA TRP A 48 23.01 -17.17 7.47
C TRP A 48 22.62 -15.74 7.15
N THR A 49 23.27 -14.81 7.82
CA THR A 49 23.20 -13.38 7.50
C THR A 49 24.60 -12.84 7.33
N CYS A 50 24.75 -11.87 6.44
CA CYS A 50 26.01 -11.16 6.23
C CYS A 50 25.73 -9.67 6.16
N GLY A 51 26.44 -8.89 6.98
CA GLY A 51 26.42 -7.44 6.86
C GLY A 51 27.03 -6.98 5.55
N ASN A 52 26.55 -5.85 5.07
CA ASN A 52 27.20 -5.11 3.98
C ASN A 52 27.18 -3.59 4.17
N GLY A 53 26.26 -3.07 4.99
CA GLY A 53 26.15 -1.63 5.26
C GLY A 53 25.94 -0.80 3.99
N ALA A 54 25.45 -1.39 2.91
CA ALA A 54 25.46 -0.81 1.58
C ALA A 54 24.24 0.09 1.32
N HIS A 55 23.04 -0.35 1.71
CA HIS A 55 21.82 0.47 1.60
C HIS A 55 21.79 1.53 2.70
N THR A 56 21.90 1.06 3.94
CA THR A 56 21.99 1.84 5.19
C THR A 56 23.07 1.23 6.10
N PRO A 57 23.65 1.99 7.04
CA PRO A 57 24.56 1.42 8.03
C PRO A 57 23.92 0.23 8.74
N GLY A 58 24.62 -0.90 8.79
CA GLY A 58 24.12 -2.14 9.37
C GLY A 58 23.16 -2.96 8.51
N SER A 59 22.90 -2.58 7.25
CA SER A 59 22.15 -3.44 6.31
C SER A 59 22.85 -4.79 6.10
N GLN A 60 22.03 -5.83 5.97
CA GLN A 60 22.45 -7.23 5.87
C GLN A 60 21.72 -7.89 4.71
N TRP A 61 22.25 -8.98 4.17
CA TRP A 61 21.55 -9.89 3.27
C TRP A 61 21.50 -11.28 3.88
N ILE A 62 20.52 -12.09 3.46
CA ILE A 62 20.23 -13.39 4.10
C ILE A 62 20.49 -14.50 3.10
N LEU A 63 21.13 -15.57 3.55
CA LEU A 63 21.30 -16.82 2.81
C LEU A 63 20.50 -17.92 3.50
N ILE A 64 19.72 -18.68 2.75
CA ILE A 64 18.87 -19.76 3.25
C ILE A 64 19.23 -21.04 2.49
N GLN A 65 19.40 -22.15 3.21
CA GLN A 65 19.50 -23.47 2.61
C GLN A 65 18.09 -24.07 2.43
N GLY A 66 17.71 -24.31 1.18
CA GLY A 66 16.48 -25.01 0.83
C GLY A 66 16.55 -26.53 1.06
N SER A 67 15.42 -27.21 0.91
CA SER A 67 15.25 -28.65 1.17
C SER A 67 16.21 -29.55 0.40
N ASN A 68 16.67 -29.13 -0.78
CA ASN A 68 17.64 -29.85 -1.62
C ASN A 68 19.08 -29.33 -1.48
N LYS A 69 19.42 -28.69 -0.35
CA LYS A 69 20.69 -28.00 -0.09
C LYS A 69 21.00 -26.79 -0.97
N THR A 70 20.09 -26.41 -1.88
CA THR A 70 20.18 -25.20 -2.69
C THR A 70 20.32 -23.96 -1.81
N LEU A 71 21.29 -23.11 -2.08
CA LEU A 71 21.52 -21.87 -1.37
C LEU A 71 20.76 -20.72 -2.04
N ILE A 72 19.87 -20.09 -1.30
CA ILE A 72 18.99 -19.02 -1.75
C ILE A 72 19.39 -17.73 -1.03
N SER A 73 19.87 -16.73 -1.77
CA SER A 73 20.14 -15.40 -1.23
C SER A 73 18.89 -14.53 -1.33
N LEU A 74 18.34 -14.10 -0.20
CA LEU A 74 17.42 -12.97 -0.13
C LEU A 74 18.26 -11.69 -0.12
N CYS A 75 18.30 -11.00 -1.26
CA CYS A 75 19.17 -9.84 -1.45
C CYS A 75 18.69 -8.60 -0.70
N VAL A 76 17.43 -8.61 -0.23
CA VAL A 76 16.76 -7.50 0.47
C VAL A 76 17.02 -6.15 -0.23
N ASP A 77 17.28 -5.09 0.52
CA ASP A 77 17.65 -3.78 -0.02
C ASP A 77 19.06 -3.72 -0.62
N SER A 78 19.83 -4.81 -0.66
CA SER A 78 21.18 -4.81 -1.27
C SER A 78 21.12 -4.92 -2.79
N ALA A 79 20.04 -5.47 -3.33
CA ALA A 79 19.72 -5.47 -4.76
C ALA A 79 18.20 -5.38 -4.95
N TYR A 80 17.72 -4.28 -5.52
CA TYR A 80 16.29 -4.06 -5.70
C TYR A 80 15.72 -4.91 -6.83
N LEU A 81 16.45 -5.02 -7.94
CA LEU A 81 16.01 -5.67 -9.17
C LEU A 81 17.02 -6.75 -9.61
N TYR A 82 16.57 -7.74 -10.38
CA TYR A 82 17.45 -8.69 -11.06
C TYR A 82 18.47 -7.96 -11.94
N LYS A 83 18.06 -6.86 -12.56
CA LYS A 83 18.96 -5.96 -13.31
C LYS A 83 20.15 -5.48 -12.49
N ASN A 84 19.99 -5.17 -11.19
CA ASN A 84 21.11 -4.78 -10.34
C ASN A 84 22.16 -5.90 -10.25
N ILE A 85 21.71 -7.15 -10.20
CA ILE A 85 22.53 -8.36 -10.02
C ILE A 85 23.19 -8.81 -11.33
N GLU A 86 22.43 -8.77 -12.42
CA GLU A 86 22.87 -9.19 -13.75
C GLU A 86 23.90 -8.22 -14.33
N GLU A 87 23.57 -6.93 -14.31
CA GLU A 87 24.39 -5.87 -14.90
C GLU A 87 25.42 -5.29 -13.92
N MET A 88 25.46 -5.78 -12.67
CA MET A 88 26.32 -5.26 -11.61
C MET A 88 26.18 -3.74 -11.44
N ILE A 89 24.93 -3.27 -11.30
CA ILE A 89 24.58 -1.87 -11.12
C ILE A 89 24.17 -1.64 -9.66
N PRO A 90 24.76 -0.65 -8.96
CA PRO A 90 24.37 -0.39 -7.59
C PRO A 90 22.94 0.14 -7.51
N ILE A 91 22.26 -0.14 -6.41
CA ILE A 91 20.92 0.42 -6.15
C ILE A 91 20.94 1.95 -6.11
N GLY A 92 19.82 2.58 -6.47
CA GLY A 92 19.71 4.04 -6.56
C GLY A 92 19.81 4.78 -5.22
N SER A 93 19.66 4.09 -4.09
CA SER A 93 19.73 4.66 -2.75
C SER A 93 20.67 3.80 -1.89
N CYS A 94 21.97 4.06 -1.96
CA CYS A 94 22.97 3.40 -1.14
C CYS A 94 23.92 4.44 -0.53
N VAL A 95 24.38 4.18 0.70
CA VAL A 95 25.40 5.01 1.36
C VAL A 95 26.79 4.82 0.72
N SER A 96 27.04 3.65 0.12
CA SER A 96 28.27 3.35 -0.59
C SER A 96 28.01 2.45 -1.80
N LYS A 97 28.25 2.98 -3.01
CA LYS A 97 28.12 2.23 -4.26
C LYS A 97 29.09 1.05 -4.35
N SER A 98 30.33 1.23 -3.88
CA SER A 98 31.35 0.18 -3.91
C SER A 98 31.00 -0.96 -2.95
N ALA A 99 30.53 -0.64 -1.73
CA ALA A 99 30.07 -1.64 -0.78
C ALA A 99 28.83 -2.39 -1.33
N ASN A 100 27.91 -1.68 -1.98
CA ASN A 100 26.74 -2.29 -2.61
C ASN A 100 27.13 -3.27 -3.71
N LEU A 101 28.03 -2.88 -4.62
CA LEU A 101 28.54 -3.77 -5.66
C LEU A 101 29.30 -4.98 -5.10
N SER A 102 30.05 -4.79 -4.02
CA SER A 102 30.72 -5.89 -3.32
C SER A 102 29.71 -6.87 -2.74
N ALA A 103 28.63 -6.37 -2.13
CA ALA A 103 27.55 -7.21 -1.60
C ALA A 103 26.86 -8.00 -2.71
N ILE A 104 26.51 -7.34 -3.83
CA ILE A 104 25.91 -7.99 -5.01
C ILE A 104 26.84 -9.10 -5.51
N LYS A 105 28.15 -8.84 -5.61
CA LYS A 105 29.13 -9.83 -6.03
C LYS A 105 29.20 -11.01 -5.06
N GLN A 106 29.19 -10.75 -3.76
CA GLN A 106 29.24 -11.79 -2.73
C GLN A 106 28.00 -12.68 -2.80
N MET A 107 26.80 -12.09 -2.88
CA MET A 107 25.56 -12.85 -3.04
C MET A 107 25.60 -13.73 -4.30
N LYS A 108 26.03 -13.16 -5.44
CA LYS A 108 26.10 -13.85 -6.74
C LYS A 108 27.10 -15.00 -6.76
N THR A 109 28.14 -14.94 -5.93
CA THR A 109 29.16 -15.99 -5.83
C THR A 109 28.82 -17.04 -4.77
N THR A 110 27.95 -16.73 -3.82
CA THR A 110 27.63 -17.62 -2.70
C THR A 110 26.36 -18.43 -2.94
N ALA A 111 25.34 -17.84 -3.57
CA ALA A 111 24.02 -18.46 -3.70
C ALA A 111 23.78 -19.04 -5.10
N ASP A 112 23.04 -20.14 -5.15
CA ASP A 112 22.54 -20.76 -6.38
C ASP A 112 21.37 -19.96 -6.95
N VAL A 113 20.53 -19.41 -6.07
CA VAL A 113 19.33 -18.63 -6.40
C VAL A 113 19.41 -17.28 -5.71
N LEU A 114 19.18 -16.20 -6.46
CA LEU A 114 19.14 -14.84 -5.94
C LEU A 114 17.72 -14.30 -6.03
N VAL A 115 17.18 -13.84 -4.91
CA VAL A 115 15.85 -13.23 -4.84
C VAL A 115 16.05 -11.74 -4.50
N PRO A 116 15.88 -10.82 -5.47
CA PRO A 116 15.98 -9.38 -5.23
C PRO A 116 14.89 -8.87 -4.27
N GLY A 117 15.04 -7.66 -3.73
CA GLY A 117 14.09 -7.15 -2.73
C GLY A 117 12.77 -6.62 -3.31
N HIS A 118 12.79 -6.13 -4.56
CA HIS A 118 11.71 -5.31 -5.13
C HIS A 118 11.40 -5.64 -6.61
N ASP A 119 11.87 -6.79 -7.12
CA ASP A 119 11.69 -7.13 -8.53
C ASP A 119 10.36 -7.79 -8.82
N LEU A 120 9.69 -7.31 -9.87
CA LEU A 120 8.42 -7.83 -10.35
C LEU A 120 8.47 -9.29 -10.82
N LEU A 121 9.63 -9.76 -11.27
CA LEU A 121 9.80 -11.16 -11.69
C LEU A 121 9.62 -12.15 -10.53
N ILE A 122 9.75 -11.72 -9.27
CA ILE A 122 9.47 -12.56 -8.10
C ILE A 122 8.00 -12.99 -8.09
N CYS A 123 7.09 -12.04 -8.34
CA CYS A 123 5.66 -12.34 -8.46
C CYS A 123 5.38 -13.32 -9.61
N LYS A 124 6.26 -13.41 -10.62
CA LYS A 124 6.15 -14.36 -11.73
C LYS A 124 6.70 -15.75 -11.41
N GLN A 125 7.89 -15.80 -10.81
CA GLN A 125 8.59 -17.06 -10.55
C GLN A 125 7.92 -17.86 -9.43
N PHE A 126 7.30 -17.19 -8.47
CA PHE A 126 6.60 -17.82 -7.36
C PHE A 126 5.06 -17.79 -7.56
N ARG A 127 4.58 -17.83 -8.81
CA ARG A 127 3.17 -17.74 -9.22
C ARG A 127 2.18 -18.72 -8.57
N ASN A 128 2.64 -19.75 -7.85
CA ASN A 128 1.80 -20.73 -7.15
C ASN A 128 1.15 -20.15 -5.87
N PHE A 129 0.48 -19.01 -6.04
CA PHE A 129 -0.39 -18.37 -5.07
C PHE A 129 -1.86 -18.52 -5.52
N GLU A 130 -2.31 -19.74 -5.83
CA GLU A 130 -3.73 -19.99 -6.21
C GLU A 130 -4.73 -19.51 -5.14
N GLN A 131 -4.28 -19.30 -3.90
CA GLN A 131 -5.10 -18.74 -2.81
C GLN A 131 -5.28 -17.21 -2.89
N GLN A 132 -4.46 -16.47 -3.65
CA GLN A 132 -4.49 -14.99 -3.78
C GLN A 132 -5.47 -14.49 -4.85
N THR A 133 -6.59 -15.18 -5.06
CA THR A 133 -7.67 -14.73 -5.94
C THR A 133 -8.98 -14.53 -5.19
N ARG A 134 -8.89 -14.21 -3.89
CA ARG A 134 -10.06 -13.97 -3.05
C ARG A 134 -9.82 -12.70 -2.28
N VAL A 135 -10.88 -11.92 -2.11
CA VAL A 135 -10.85 -10.68 -1.36
C VAL A 135 -12.08 -10.67 -0.49
N TYR A 136 -11.93 -10.28 0.78
CA TYR A 136 -12.97 -10.52 1.77
C TYR A 136 -13.58 -9.23 2.33
N ILE A 137 -14.83 -9.30 2.76
CA ILE A 137 -15.51 -8.29 3.59
C ILE A 137 -15.82 -8.91 4.95
N ILE A 138 -15.46 -8.21 6.02
CA ILE A 138 -15.88 -8.48 7.38
C ILE A 138 -16.82 -7.36 7.79
N ASP A 139 -18.08 -7.71 8.04
CA ASP A 139 -19.12 -6.77 8.46
C ASP A 139 -19.78 -7.24 9.77
N PRO A 140 -19.57 -6.52 10.90
CA PRO A 140 -20.15 -6.87 12.19
C PRO A 140 -21.66 -6.65 12.27
N GLY A 141 -22.26 -5.90 11.34
CA GLY A 141 -23.68 -5.54 11.34
C GLY A 141 -24.55 -6.39 10.40
N CYS A 142 -23.96 -7.32 9.66
CA CYS A 142 -24.67 -8.06 8.63
C CYS A 142 -25.34 -9.32 9.21
N ASN A 143 -26.64 -9.24 9.51
CA ASN A 143 -27.47 -10.43 9.65
C ASN A 143 -27.73 -11.01 8.24
N SER A 144 -27.81 -12.34 8.10
CA SER A 144 -27.93 -13.01 6.78
C SER A 144 -29.10 -12.52 5.91
N SER A 145 -30.11 -11.86 6.49
CA SER A 145 -31.24 -11.26 5.79
C SER A 145 -30.95 -9.90 5.13
N SER A 146 -29.94 -9.16 5.57
CA SER A 146 -29.55 -7.86 4.99
C SER A 146 -28.53 -7.97 3.84
N ILE A 147 -27.93 -9.15 3.64
CA ILE A 147 -27.02 -9.43 2.52
C ILE A 147 -27.73 -9.15 1.18
N GLY A 148 -28.98 -9.59 1.01
CA GLY A 148 -29.76 -9.36 -0.22
C GLY A 148 -30.18 -7.91 -0.47
N GLU A 149 -30.12 -7.02 0.53
CA GLU A 149 -30.33 -5.57 0.37
C GLU A 149 -29.00 -4.82 0.17
N LEU A 150 -27.91 -5.27 0.81
CA LEU A 150 -26.55 -4.77 0.58
C LEU A 150 -26.05 -5.11 -0.83
N GLU A 151 -26.24 -6.34 -1.32
CA GLU A 151 -25.98 -6.76 -2.70
C GLU A 151 -26.74 -5.90 -3.73
N LYS A 152 -27.96 -5.47 -3.39
CA LYS A 152 -28.74 -4.53 -4.21
C LYS A 152 -28.22 -3.09 -4.15
N SER A 153 -27.64 -2.67 -3.04
CA SER A 153 -27.06 -1.33 -2.85
C SER A 153 -25.64 -1.19 -3.41
N ILE A 154 -24.92 -2.31 -3.55
CA ILE A 154 -23.57 -2.40 -4.13
C ILE A 154 -23.65 -2.48 -5.66
N ASN A 155 -24.76 -2.96 -6.21
CA ASN A 155 -25.12 -2.83 -7.64
C ASN A 155 -25.59 -1.41 -8.01
N VAL A 156 -24.67 -0.44 -8.03
CA VAL A 156 -24.96 0.90 -8.61
C VAL A 156 -24.73 0.93 -10.14
N HIS A 157 -24.36 -0.19 -10.77
CA HIS A 157 -24.12 -0.22 -12.22
C HIS A 157 -25.37 -0.43 -13.09
N GLU A 158 -26.53 -0.79 -12.53
CA GLU A 158 -27.72 -1.13 -13.34
C GLU A 158 -28.81 -0.04 -13.49
N LYS A 159 -28.64 1.16 -12.92
CA LYS A 159 -29.67 2.22 -13.03
C LYS A 159 -29.18 3.59 -13.49
N LEU A 160 -28.14 3.63 -14.33
CA LEU A 160 -27.94 4.75 -15.24
C LEU A 160 -28.61 4.43 -16.58
N GLY A 161 -29.90 4.74 -16.65
CA GLY A 161 -30.65 4.69 -17.91
C GLY A 161 -29.95 5.51 -18.99
N ASN A 162 -29.83 4.91 -20.17
CA ASN A 162 -29.24 5.43 -21.41
C ASN A 162 -27.71 5.55 -21.47
N SER A 163 -27.03 4.41 -21.57
CA SER A 163 -26.20 4.10 -22.76
C SER A 163 -25.81 2.62 -22.73
N ASN A 164 -25.57 2.03 -23.89
CA ASN A 164 -25.18 0.63 -24.11
C ASN A 164 -23.89 0.24 -23.35
N PHE A 165 -23.96 0.04 -22.04
CA PHE A 165 -22.80 -0.27 -21.20
C PHE A 165 -22.93 -1.67 -20.62
N ASN A 166 -22.77 -2.68 -21.47
CA ASN A 166 -22.41 -4.03 -21.04
C ASN A 166 -21.01 -4.32 -21.59
N PRO A 167 -19.93 -4.06 -20.82
CA PRO A 167 -18.59 -4.29 -21.30
C PRO A 167 -18.27 -5.79 -21.26
N HIS A 168 -18.56 -6.50 -22.35
CA HIS A 168 -18.17 -7.90 -22.58
C HIS A 168 -16.65 -8.20 -22.45
N TRP A 169 -15.81 -7.18 -22.24
CA TRP A 169 -14.35 -7.27 -22.21
C TRP A 169 -13.74 -7.34 -20.80
N LEU A 170 -14.49 -7.00 -19.75
CA LEU A 170 -14.13 -7.37 -18.39
C LEU A 170 -14.74 -8.75 -18.15
N LYS A 171 -13.94 -9.74 -17.75
CA LYS A 171 -14.50 -10.81 -16.93
C LYS A 171 -15.22 -10.11 -15.76
N PRO A 172 -16.44 -10.54 -15.38
CA PRO A 172 -17.19 -9.87 -14.34
C PRO A 172 -16.28 -9.66 -13.14
N VAL A 173 -16.12 -8.39 -12.75
CA VAL A 173 -15.40 -8.04 -11.53
C VAL A 173 -16.10 -8.79 -10.42
N LYS A 174 -15.36 -9.66 -9.72
CA LYS A 174 -15.96 -10.44 -8.65
C LYS A 174 -16.22 -9.51 -7.47
N GLU A 175 -17.37 -9.69 -6.84
CA GLU A 175 -17.61 -9.08 -5.55
C GLU A 175 -16.65 -9.67 -4.51
N PHE A 176 -16.36 -8.90 -3.47
CA PHE A 176 -15.60 -9.40 -2.34
C PHE A 176 -16.46 -10.43 -1.59
N GLU A 177 -15.85 -11.54 -1.18
CA GLU A 177 -16.52 -12.59 -0.44
C GLU A 177 -16.75 -12.17 1.03
N TYR A 178 -17.92 -12.43 1.59
CA TYR A 178 -18.12 -12.18 3.01
C TYR A 178 -17.40 -13.25 3.85
N TYR A 179 -16.52 -12.82 4.73
CA TYR A 179 -15.89 -13.67 5.72
C TYR A 179 -16.81 -13.75 6.96
N GLY A 180 -17.41 -14.92 7.16
CA GLY A 180 -18.36 -15.18 8.26
C GLY A 180 -19.80 -15.44 7.79
N ASN A 181 -20.03 -16.51 7.02
CA ASN A 181 -21.30 -17.28 6.90
C ASN A 181 -21.17 -18.28 5.73
N GLN A 182 -20.39 -19.34 5.91
CA GLN A 182 -20.50 -20.52 5.03
C GLN A 182 -20.90 -21.72 5.88
N GLU A 183 -22.22 -21.93 5.95
CA GLU A 183 -22.99 -23.14 6.29
C GLU A 183 -22.61 -24.05 7.48
N ASN A 184 -21.52 -23.86 8.18
CA ASN A 184 -21.22 -24.53 9.45
C ASN A 184 -20.55 -23.55 10.40
N ASP A 185 -21.25 -23.27 11.51
CA ASP A 185 -20.75 -22.51 12.67
C ASP A 185 -20.60 -20.99 12.39
N ILE A 186 -21.41 -20.05 12.90
CA ILE A 186 -21.77 -19.81 14.30
C ILE A 186 -23.02 -18.90 14.29
N ARG A 187 -24.20 -19.43 14.63
CA ARG A 187 -25.33 -18.57 15.02
C ARG A 187 -25.00 -17.96 16.38
N GLY A 188 -24.55 -16.70 16.41
CA GLY A 188 -24.49 -15.92 17.66
C GLY A 188 -23.17 -15.29 18.08
N LYS A 189 -22.20 -15.04 17.18
CA LYS A 189 -21.07 -14.15 17.51
C LYS A 189 -21.28 -12.76 16.90
N SER A 190 -21.79 -11.86 17.73
CA SER A 190 -21.84 -10.40 17.51
C SER A 190 -20.47 -9.72 17.61
N SER A 191 -19.37 -10.45 17.41
CA SER A 191 -18.02 -10.00 17.72
C SER A 191 -17.21 -9.83 16.45
N TRP A 192 -16.64 -8.63 16.29
CA TRP A 192 -15.54 -8.34 15.38
C TRP A 192 -14.49 -9.46 15.34
N ILE A 193 -13.85 -9.64 14.19
CA ILE A 193 -12.65 -10.48 14.06
C ILE A 193 -11.56 -10.01 15.05
N SER A 194 -10.85 -10.95 15.67
CA SER A 194 -9.73 -10.61 16.56
C SER A 194 -8.49 -10.19 15.77
N ASP A 195 -7.62 -9.36 16.36
CA ASP A 195 -6.35 -8.96 15.74
C ASP A 195 -5.48 -10.16 15.36
N SER A 196 -5.46 -11.21 16.18
CA SER A 196 -4.71 -12.45 15.89
C SER A 196 -5.28 -13.20 14.69
N GLU A 197 -6.61 -13.28 14.59
CA GLU A 197 -7.26 -13.96 13.48
C GLU A 197 -7.14 -13.15 12.19
N LEU A 198 -7.27 -11.82 12.26
CA LEU A 198 -7.03 -10.92 11.12
C LEU A 198 -5.61 -11.11 10.59
N LYS A 199 -4.63 -11.16 11.50
CA LYS A 199 -3.22 -11.38 11.14
C LYS A 199 -3.01 -12.73 10.46
N GLU A 200 -3.41 -13.81 11.11
CA GLU A 200 -3.19 -15.18 10.62
C GLU A 200 -3.91 -15.43 9.28
N LYS A 201 -5.15 -14.95 9.14
CA LYS A 201 -5.99 -15.28 7.99
C LYS A 201 -5.79 -14.36 6.79
N PHE A 202 -5.35 -13.11 6.99
CA PHE A 202 -5.27 -12.11 5.92
C PHE A 202 -3.88 -11.48 5.75
N LEU A 203 -3.25 -11.01 6.83
CA LEU A 203 -1.95 -10.34 6.70
C LEU A 203 -0.84 -11.34 6.36
N ASP A 204 -0.79 -12.47 7.06
CA ASP A 204 0.24 -13.50 6.85
C ASP A 204 0.05 -14.29 5.55
N THR A 205 -1.16 -14.28 5.00
CA THR A 205 -1.54 -14.95 3.75
C THR A 205 -1.57 -13.98 2.56
N ASN A 206 -1.32 -12.68 2.79
CA ASN A 206 -1.30 -11.66 1.75
C ASN A 206 -2.64 -11.61 0.97
N LEU A 207 -3.74 -11.52 1.73
CA LEU A 207 -5.10 -11.42 1.20
C LEU A 207 -5.73 -10.06 1.58
N PRO A 208 -6.24 -9.28 0.60
CA PRO A 208 -6.91 -8.04 0.92
C PRO A 208 -8.25 -8.31 1.61
N VAL A 209 -8.59 -7.42 2.54
CA VAL A 209 -9.82 -7.52 3.34
C VAL A 209 -10.35 -6.14 3.68
N VAL A 210 -11.66 -5.98 3.55
CA VAL A 210 -12.40 -4.81 4.02
C VAL A 210 -12.97 -5.12 5.39
N LEU A 211 -12.67 -4.27 6.36
CA LEU A 211 -13.34 -4.22 7.65
C LEU A 211 -14.36 -3.09 7.60
N ARG A 212 -15.65 -3.42 7.63
CA ARG A 212 -16.73 -2.42 7.60
C ARG A 212 -16.90 -1.76 8.96
N GLN A 213 -17.18 -0.46 8.94
CA GLN A 213 -17.63 0.29 10.11
C GLN A 213 -16.69 0.13 11.33
N VAL A 214 -15.38 0.22 11.12
CA VAL A 214 -14.38 0.27 12.19
C VAL A 214 -14.72 1.42 13.13
N LYS A 215 -14.85 1.09 14.41
CA LYS A 215 -15.13 2.08 15.47
C LYS A 215 -13.87 2.34 16.29
N SER A 216 -13.62 3.60 16.58
CA SER A 216 -12.57 4.02 17.51
C SER A 216 -13.01 5.30 18.22
N GLN A 217 -12.49 5.53 19.42
CA GLN A 217 -12.68 6.80 20.14
C GLN A 217 -11.73 7.90 19.64
N LYS A 218 -10.88 7.59 18.66
CA LYS A 218 -9.96 8.54 18.07
C LYS A 218 -10.71 9.58 17.23
N ARG A 219 -10.38 10.85 17.45
CA ARG A 219 -11.05 12.00 16.84
C ARG A 219 -10.96 12.05 15.30
N CYS A 220 -10.02 11.34 14.68
CA CYS A 220 -9.93 11.31 13.22
C CYS A 220 -11.20 10.78 12.53
N PHE A 221 -12.02 9.98 13.21
CA PHE A 221 -13.30 9.50 12.68
C PHE A 221 -14.38 10.59 12.60
N ASP A 222 -14.20 11.71 13.30
CA ASP A 222 -15.08 12.88 13.26
C ASP A 222 -14.52 14.00 12.36
N TRP A 223 -13.41 13.75 11.66
CA TRP A 223 -12.81 14.77 10.80
C TRP A 223 -13.70 15.07 9.60
N ASP A 224 -14.00 16.34 9.44
CA ASP A 224 -14.41 16.91 8.17
C ASP A 224 -13.39 17.95 7.68
N LEU A 225 -13.58 18.41 6.45
CA LEU A 225 -12.65 19.35 5.83
C LEU A 225 -12.76 20.76 6.44
N ASN A 226 -13.88 21.12 7.09
CA ASN A 226 -14.00 22.40 7.80
C ASN A 226 -13.15 22.40 9.07
N TYR A 227 -13.23 21.34 9.87
CA TYR A 227 -12.44 21.13 11.07
C TYR A 227 -10.94 21.17 10.77
N LEU A 228 -10.51 20.38 9.77
CA LEU A 228 -9.10 20.36 9.36
C LEU A 228 -8.66 21.74 8.84
N ARG A 229 -9.52 22.44 8.09
CA ARG A 229 -9.23 23.79 7.56
C ARG A 229 -8.97 24.77 8.69
N GLU A 230 -9.83 24.78 9.71
CA GLU A 230 -9.70 25.67 10.87
C GLU A 230 -8.41 25.36 11.65
N LYS A 231 -8.17 24.08 11.93
CA LYS A 231 -7.06 23.67 12.80
C LYS A 231 -5.69 23.74 12.13
N CYS A 232 -5.62 23.55 10.81
CA CYS A 232 -4.38 23.50 10.05
C CYS A 232 -4.29 24.58 8.95
N GLU A 233 -5.03 25.68 9.07
CA GLU A 233 -5.19 26.69 8.02
C GLU A 233 -3.85 27.15 7.40
N ASN A 234 -2.87 27.44 8.25
CA ASN A 234 -1.60 28.04 7.86
C ASN A 234 -0.51 27.03 7.48
N ASN A 235 -0.77 25.73 7.63
CA ASN A 235 0.20 24.68 7.30
C ASN A 235 0.46 24.62 5.80
N ILE A 236 1.72 24.42 5.40
CA ILE A 236 2.08 24.28 3.99
C ILE A 236 1.98 22.81 3.57
N VAL A 237 1.21 22.54 2.52
CA VAL A 237 1.03 21.22 1.92
C VAL A 237 1.50 21.19 0.47
N ILE A 238 1.87 20.00 0.00
CA ILE A 238 2.22 19.73 -1.39
C ILE A 238 1.01 19.09 -2.06
N VAL A 239 0.46 19.76 -3.08
CA VAL A 239 -0.76 19.35 -3.78
C VAL A 239 -0.39 19.00 -5.21
N ARG A 240 -0.80 17.80 -5.66
CA ARG A 240 -0.71 17.42 -7.07
C ARG A 240 -1.78 18.17 -7.84
N THR A 241 -1.41 18.70 -9.00
CA THR A 241 -2.31 19.49 -9.84
C THR A 241 -2.53 18.81 -11.18
N GLU A 242 -3.50 19.29 -11.96
CA GLU A 242 -3.77 18.81 -13.31
C GLU A 242 -3.95 17.28 -13.39
N THR A 243 -4.51 16.66 -12.34
CA THR A 243 -4.63 15.19 -12.25
C THR A 243 -5.60 14.60 -13.27
N ASN A 244 -6.36 15.45 -13.95
CA ASN A 244 -7.20 15.11 -15.09
C ASN A 244 -6.43 14.96 -16.41
N ARG A 245 -5.13 15.28 -16.47
CA ARG A 245 -4.34 15.20 -17.71
C ARG A 245 -3.80 13.80 -17.95
N LEU A 246 -3.71 13.40 -19.22
CA LEU A 246 -3.20 12.09 -19.64
C LEU A 246 -1.78 11.81 -19.10
N LEU A 247 -0.89 12.81 -19.09
CA LEU A 247 0.48 12.63 -18.60
C LEU A 247 0.54 12.36 -17.09
N TYR A 248 -0.37 12.93 -16.30
CA TYR A 248 -0.51 12.59 -14.88
C TYR A 248 -0.97 11.16 -14.72
N ARG A 249 -2.03 10.82 -15.46
CA ARG A 249 -2.64 9.49 -15.42
C ARG A 249 -1.62 8.42 -15.80
N GLN A 250 -0.84 8.61 -16.86
CA GLN A 250 0.25 7.71 -17.25
C GLN A 250 1.47 7.68 -16.28
N GLY A 251 1.45 8.43 -15.17
CA GLY A 251 2.58 8.53 -14.24
C GLY A 251 3.81 9.26 -14.80
N LYS A 252 3.73 9.82 -16.02
CA LYS A 252 4.86 10.47 -16.72
C LYS A 252 5.15 11.86 -16.20
N ARG A 253 4.15 12.57 -15.67
CA ARG A 253 4.32 13.92 -15.12
C ARG A 253 3.37 14.18 -13.96
N VAL A 254 3.93 14.51 -12.80
CA VAL A 254 3.17 14.85 -11.59
C VAL A 254 3.45 16.32 -11.25
N PRO A 255 2.68 17.28 -11.80
CA PRO A 255 2.88 18.68 -11.43
C PRO A 255 2.41 18.88 -9.99
N ILE A 256 3.20 19.62 -9.21
CA ILE A 256 2.95 19.87 -7.80
C ILE A 256 2.95 21.38 -7.51
N GLU A 257 2.10 21.80 -6.58
CA GLU A 257 2.06 23.16 -6.05
C GLU A 257 2.20 23.11 -4.52
N LYS A 258 2.96 24.04 -3.93
CA LYS A 258 3.01 24.25 -2.48
C LYS A 258 2.01 25.35 -2.11
N MET A 259 1.11 25.08 -1.17
CA MET A 259 0.11 26.06 -0.74
C MET A 259 -0.30 25.86 0.72
N LYS A 260 -0.94 26.87 1.31
CA LYS A 260 -1.60 26.74 2.62
C LYS A 260 -2.72 25.69 2.54
N PHE A 261 -2.80 24.82 3.54
CA PHE A 261 -3.85 23.81 3.64
C PHE A 261 -5.23 24.47 3.69
N GLY A 262 -5.38 25.60 4.38
CA GLY A 262 -6.65 26.32 4.43
C GLY A 262 -7.15 26.75 3.05
N ARG A 263 -6.25 27.23 2.19
CA ARG A 263 -6.56 27.57 0.80
C ARG A 263 -6.99 26.34 0.00
N TYR A 264 -6.26 25.24 0.12
CA TYR A 264 -6.60 23.98 -0.54
C TYR A 264 -7.98 23.47 -0.10
N ALA A 265 -8.24 23.44 1.20
CA ALA A 265 -9.50 22.99 1.78
C ALA A 265 -10.69 23.84 1.29
N THR A 266 -10.55 25.16 1.27
CA THR A 266 -11.56 26.08 0.72
C THR A 266 -11.85 25.79 -0.75
N GLN A 267 -10.84 25.53 -1.57
CA GLN A 267 -11.04 25.21 -3.00
C GLN A 267 -11.86 23.94 -3.21
N ILE A 268 -11.69 22.92 -2.35
CA ILE A 268 -12.48 21.69 -2.40
C ILE A 268 -13.91 21.93 -1.89
N LEU A 269 -14.06 22.61 -0.75
CA LEU A 269 -15.35 22.88 -0.12
C LEU A 269 -16.28 23.71 -1.00
N GLU A 270 -15.75 24.76 -1.63
CA GLU A 270 -16.53 25.66 -2.48
C GLU A 270 -16.83 25.08 -3.87
N LYS A 271 -16.40 23.84 -4.13
CA LYS A 271 -16.47 23.18 -5.45
C LYS A 271 -16.05 24.12 -6.57
N GLN A 272 -15.04 24.98 -6.32
CA GLN A 272 -14.61 25.96 -7.30
C GLN A 272 -14.31 25.21 -8.60
N LYS A 273 -14.94 25.64 -9.71
CA LYS A 273 -14.65 25.11 -11.05
C LYS A 273 -13.23 25.52 -11.45
N CYS A 274 -12.25 24.98 -10.75
CA CYS A 274 -10.86 25.20 -11.04
C CYS A 274 -10.53 24.43 -12.31
N ARG A 275 -9.93 25.09 -13.31
CA ARG A 275 -9.43 24.40 -14.51
C ARG A 275 -8.43 23.29 -14.18
N LYS A 276 -7.80 23.35 -13.00
CA LYS A 276 -6.86 22.36 -12.48
C LYS A 276 -7.58 21.46 -11.47
N ARG A 277 -7.52 20.13 -11.65
CA ARG A 277 -7.92 19.19 -10.61
C ARG A 277 -6.79 19.06 -9.57
N TYR A 278 -7.11 19.32 -8.31
CA TYR A 278 -6.19 19.23 -7.20
C TYR A 278 -6.33 17.91 -6.45
N TYR A 279 -5.22 17.38 -5.98
CA TYR A 279 -5.17 16.16 -5.17
C TYR A 279 -4.08 16.29 -4.11
N LEU A 280 -4.48 16.30 -2.84
CA LEU A 280 -3.56 16.18 -1.73
C LEU A 280 -3.29 14.70 -1.52
N ALA A 281 -2.18 14.21 -2.07
CA ALA A 281 -1.81 12.80 -2.05
C ALA A 281 -0.63 12.54 -1.12
N ALA A 282 -0.67 11.44 -0.37
CA ALA A 282 0.41 11.01 0.52
C ALA A 282 0.91 12.14 1.44
N CYS A 283 -0.01 12.94 1.98
CA CYS A 283 0.31 14.03 2.89
C CYS A 283 0.68 13.47 4.26
N ASN A 284 1.98 13.46 4.62
CA ASN A 284 2.42 12.97 5.93
C ASN A 284 1.82 13.86 7.04
N VAL A 285 0.91 13.31 7.84
CA VAL A 285 0.17 14.09 8.85
C VAL A 285 1.11 14.65 9.91
N LYS A 286 2.05 13.85 10.41
CA LYS A 286 3.04 14.29 11.42
C LYS A 286 3.85 15.51 10.97
N LYS A 287 4.25 15.54 9.69
CA LYS A 287 5.09 16.61 9.14
C LYS A 287 4.29 17.81 8.67
N ALA A 288 3.18 17.56 7.97
CA ALA A 288 2.43 18.60 7.30
C ALA A 288 1.33 19.18 8.19
N LEU A 289 0.70 18.38 9.05
CA LEU A 289 -0.46 18.72 9.88
C LEU A 289 -0.26 18.27 11.35
N PRO A 290 0.86 18.64 12.02
CA PRO A 290 1.21 18.13 13.34
C PRO A 290 0.12 18.34 14.40
N GLN A 291 -0.71 19.38 14.26
CA GLN A 291 -1.78 19.70 15.22
C GLN A 291 -2.83 18.60 15.37
N VAL A 292 -2.97 17.73 14.38
CA VAL A 292 -3.95 16.63 14.36
C VAL A 292 -3.29 15.25 14.36
N ASN A 293 -1.96 15.18 14.54
CA ASN A 293 -1.24 13.91 14.51
C ASN A 293 -1.72 12.92 15.58
N ASP A 294 -1.94 13.38 16.81
CA ASP A 294 -2.26 12.49 17.95
C ASP A 294 -3.72 12.01 17.93
N GLU A 295 -4.52 12.59 17.05
CA GLU A 295 -5.91 12.22 16.78
C GLU A 295 -6.04 11.06 15.79
N VAL A 296 -4.97 10.75 15.05
CA VAL A 296 -4.96 9.67 14.06
C VAL A 296 -5.11 8.31 14.75
N TYR A 297 -6.03 7.51 14.22
CA TYR A 297 -6.18 6.11 14.60
C TYR A 297 -5.16 5.23 13.89
N VAL A 298 -4.51 4.37 14.67
CA VAL A 298 -3.62 3.32 14.20
C VAL A 298 -4.12 2.03 14.86
N PRO A 299 -4.55 1.02 14.07
CA PRO A 299 -4.98 -0.25 14.64
C PRO A 299 -3.86 -0.94 15.44
N SER A 300 -4.19 -1.65 16.52
CA SER A 300 -3.24 -2.31 17.41
C SER A 300 -2.36 -3.37 16.74
N PHE A 301 -2.88 -4.02 15.70
CA PHE A 301 -2.10 -4.98 14.90
C PHE A 301 -1.03 -4.32 14.01
N VAL A 302 -1.06 -2.99 13.83
CA VAL A 302 -0.05 -2.24 13.09
C VAL A 302 1.13 -1.91 14.01
N LYS A 303 2.18 -2.74 13.93
CA LYS A 303 3.36 -2.59 14.79
C LYS A 303 4.29 -1.45 14.37
N LYS A 304 4.37 -1.17 13.07
CA LYS A 304 5.28 -0.16 12.50
C LYS A 304 4.63 0.55 11.33
N ILE A 305 4.73 1.88 11.31
CA ILE A 305 4.29 2.69 10.19
C ILE A 305 5.50 3.27 9.49
N HIS A 306 5.71 2.89 8.23
CA HIS A 306 6.81 3.41 7.43
C HIS A 306 6.47 4.82 6.95
N LYS A 307 7.12 5.83 7.52
CA LYS A 307 7.02 7.26 7.11
C LYS A 307 5.62 7.88 7.19
N GLY A 308 4.59 7.17 7.63
CA GLY A 308 3.20 7.64 7.80
C GLY A 308 2.79 7.76 9.28
N PRO A 309 1.56 8.21 9.59
CA PRO A 309 0.37 8.14 8.74
C PRO A 309 0.29 9.21 7.65
N PHE A 310 -0.44 8.89 6.57
CA PHE A 310 -0.63 9.76 5.42
C PHE A 310 -2.11 10.09 5.22
N LEU A 311 -2.39 11.29 4.72
CA LEU A 311 -3.72 11.78 4.39
C LEU A 311 -3.87 11.95 2.88
N TRP A 312 -5.03 11.52 2.36
CA TRP A 312 -5.44 11.71 0.97
C TRP A 312 -6.76 12.45 0.90
N VAL A 313 -6.74 13.67 0.36
CA VAL A 313 -7.94 14.49 0.12
C VAL A 313 -8.02 14.78 -1.36
N ALA A 314 -9.18 14.56 -1.96
CA ALA A 314 -9.42 14.82 -3.37
C ALA A 314 -10.89 15.24 -3.58
N PRO A 315 -11.18 16.03 -4.62
CA PRO A 315 -12.56 16.33 -5.00
C PRO A 315 -13.26 15.09 -5.56
N GLU A 316 -14.59 15.19 -5.68
CA GLU A 316 -15.41 14.24 -6.45
C GLU A 316 -14.86 14.06 -7.87
N GLU A 317 -15.06 12.87 -8.46
CA GLU A 317 -14.53 12.46 -9.77
C GLU A 317 -13.00 12.35 -9.86
N HIS A 318 -12.27 12.46 -8.76
CA HIS A 318 -10.86 12.14 -8.76
C HIS A 318 -10.65 10.63 -8.91
N TYR A 319 -9.65 10.23 -9.69
CA TYR A 319 -9.14 8.86 -9.68
C TYR A 319 -7.63 8.87 -9.64
N GLU A 320 -7.08 7.90 -8.93
CA GLU A 320 -5.66 7.55 -8.98
C GLU A 320 -5.48 6.39 -9.94
N PHE A 321 -4.42 6.47 -10.73
CA PHE A 321 -4.08 5.44 -11.70
C PHE A 321 -3.79 4.10 -11.05
N CYS A 322 -4.00 3.00 -11.79
CA CYS A 322 -3.73 1.69 -11.23
C CYS A 322 -2.23 1.50 -11.00
N HIS A 323 -1.86 1.07 -9.80
CA HIS A 323 -0.48 0.83 -9.40
C HIS A 323 -0.45 -0.24 -8.31
N PHE A 324 0.73 -0.73 -7.98
CA PHE A 324 0.97 -1.43 -6.73
C PHE A 324 2.03 -0.72 -5.89
N ASP A 325 2.00 -1.00 -4.60
CA ASP A 325 2.99 -0.58 -3.62
C ASP A 325 3.86 -1.78 -3.19
N PRO A 326 5.16 -1.57 -2.88
CA PRO A 326 6.02 -2.63 -2.34
C PRO A 326 5.81 -2.86 -0.84
N ASP A 327 5.04 -1.99 -0.17
CA ASP A 327 4.74 -2.04 1.25
C ASP A 327 3.24 -2.37 1.45
N ASP A 328 2.90 -3.03 2.55
CA ASP A 328 1.50 -3.23 2.96
C ASP A 328 0.80 -1.88 3.22
N GLY A 329 -0.43 -1.77 2.75
CA GLY A 329 -1.28 -0.58 2.88
C GLY A 329 -2.53 -0.82 3.74
N LEU A 330 -2.90 0.18 4.54
CA LEU A 330 -4.19 0.26 5.22
C LEU A 330 -4.89 1.56 4.85
N LEU A 331 -5.95 1.46 4.07
CA LEU A 331 -6.77 2.59 3.64
C LEU A 331 -8.00 2.71 4.53
N ILE A 332 -8.10 3.79 5.32
CA ILE A 332 -9.28 4.09 6.13
C ILE A 332 -10.03 5.27 5.50
N VAL A 333 -11.33 5.13 5.29
CA VAL A 333 -12.18 6.22 4.81
C VAL A 333 -12.73 7.01 6.00
N LEU A 334 -12.18 8.21 6.21
CA LEU A 334 -12.64 9.11 7.29
C LEU A 334 -13.82 9.98 6.87
N SER A 335 -13.97 10.29 5.58
CA SER A 335 -15.07 11.08 5.06
C SER A 335 -15.33 10.75 3.59
N GLY A 336 -16.62 10.68 3.22
CA GLY A 336 -17.07 10.41 1.86
C GLY A 336 -17.08 8.93 1.49
N LYS A 337 -16.95 8.66 0.18
CA LYS A 337 -16.93 7.30 -0.38
C LYS A 337 -15.79 7.16 -1.38
N LYS A 338 -15.16 5.99 -1.40
CA LYS A 338 -14.12 5.64 -2.37
C LYS A 338 -14.45 4.28 -2.96
N THR A 339 -14.48 4.17 -4.28
CA THR A 339 -14.49 2.86 -4.92
C THR A 339 -13.07 2.44 -5.18
N VAL A 340 -12.75 1.21 -4.77
CA VAL A 340 -11.44 0.61 -4.94
C VAL A 340 -11.59 -0.61 -5.81
N ARG A 341 -10.71 -0.73 -6.80
CA ARG A 341 -10.48 -1.98 -7.52
C ARG A 341 -9.16 -2.56 -7.08
N VAL A 342 -9.11 -3.87 -6.88
CA VAL A 342 -7.87 -4.60 -6.56
C VAL A 342 -7.67 -5.77 -7.53
N PHE A 343 -6.42 -6.01 -7.91
CA PHE A 343 -6.04 -7.10 -8.80
C PHE A 343 -4.89 -7.90 -8.20
N PRO A 344 -4.97 -9.24 -8.25
CA PRO A 344 -3.90 -10.11 -7.76
C PRO A 344 -2.52 -9.79 -8.37
N PRO A 345 -1.42 -9.91 -7.61
CA PRO A 345 -0.06 -9.69 -8.10
C PRO A 345 0.32 -10.59 -9.29
N ARG A 346 -0.31 -11.77 -9.42
CA ARG A 346 -0.06 -12.72 -10.52
C ARG A 346 -0.29 -12.12 -11.92
N TYR A 347 -1.11 -11.06 -12.02
CA TYR A 347 -1.41 -10.36 -13.26
C TYR A 347 -0.34 -9.35 -13.68
N VAL A 348 0.86 -9.39 -13.09
CA VAL A 348 1.92 -8.42 -13.35
C VAL A 348 2.23 -8.22 -14.84
N ASP A 349 2.15 -9.24 -15.69
CA ASP A 349 2.41 -9.10 -17.12
C ASP A 349 1.24 -8.47 -17.86
N GLU A 350 0.04 -8.94 -17.54
CA GLU A 350 -1.22 -8.51 -18.12
C GLU A 350 -1.59 -7.08 -17.69
N MET A 351 -1.01 -6.58 -16.59
CA MET A 351 -1.16 -5.21 -16.11
C MET A 351 -0.17 -4.23 -16.78
N TYR A 352 0.76 -4.70 -17.63
CA TYR A 352 1.70 -3.85 -18.38
C TYR A 352 2.42 -2.78 -17.53
N PRO A 353 3.23 -3.15 -16.52
CA PRO A 353 3.94 -2.21 -15.66
C PRO A 353 4.74 -1.19 -16.47
N ASN A 354 4.71 0.06 -16.05
CA ASN A 354 5.51 1.11 -16.66
C ASN A 354 7.00 0.85 -16.32
N PRO A 355 7.86 0.61 -17.33
CA PRO A 355 9.26 0.22 -17.10
C PRO A 355 10.11 1.32 -16.45
N LEU A 356 9.67 2.57 -16.50
CA LEU A 356 10.34 3.68 -15.81
C LEU A 356 9.89 3.83 -14.35
N GLY A 357 8.86 3.09 -13.92
CA GLY A 357 8.17 3.32 -12.65
C GLY A 357 7.61 4.76 -12.55
N SER A 358 7.11 5.14 -11.38
CA SER A 358 7.10 6.56 -11.02
C SER A 358 8.47 6.93 -10.46
N TYR A 359 8.78 8.23 -10.37
CA TYR A 359 9.90 8.72 -9.55
C TYR A 359 9.76 8.36 -8.04
N GLY A 360 8.75 7.57 -7.64
CA GLY A 360 8.51 7.05 -6.29
C GLY A 360 8.77 5.55 -6.17
N ARG A 361 8.24 4.93 -5.10
CA ARG A 361 8.37 3.49 -4.81
C ARG A 361 7.33 2.61 -5.51
N THR A 362 6.32 3.23 -6.08
CA THR A 362 5.14 2.58 -6.69
C THR A 362 5.40 2.29 -8.16
N ILE A 363 4.84 1.22 -8.71
CA ILE A 363 4.86 0.98 -10.17
C ILE A 363 3.44 1.06 -10.72
N GLN A 364 3.27 1.88 -11.75
CA GLN A 364 2.01 2.12 -12.43
C GLN A 364 1.76 1.11 -13.57
N SER A 365 0.51 0.71 -13.78
CA SER A 365 0.07 -0.08 -14.94
C SER A 365 -0.09 0.81 -16.16
N GLN A 366 0.42 0.48 -17.34
CA GLN A 366 0.20 1.32 -18.53
C GLN A 366 -1.28 1.38 -18.99
N VAL A 367 -2.12 0.50 -18.45
CA VAL A 367 -3.56 0.44 -18.74
C VAL A 367 -4.31 1.51 -17.94
N ASP A 368 -4.58 2.64 -18.59
CA ASP A 368 -5.11 3.84 -17.92
C ASP A 368 -6.55 3.73 -17.41
N LYS A 369 -7.36 3.09 -18.22
CA LYS A 369 -8.80 3.19 -18.14
C LYS A 369 -9.38 1.86 -17.70
N ILE A 370 -9.20 1.52 -16.44
CA ILE A 370 -9.94 0.39 -15.88
C ILE A 370 -11.44 0.75 -15.72
N GLY A 371 -11.79 2.06 -15.69
CA GLY A 371 -13.17 2.57 -15.65
C GLY A 371 -13.82 2.96 -17.00
N SER A 372 -13.12 2.77 -18.12
CA SER A 372 -13.70 2.86 -19.48
C SER A 372 -13.08 1.74 -20.33
N VAL A 373 -13.39 1.61 -21.61
CA VAL A 373 -12.84 0.50 -22.42
C VAL A 373 -11.30 0.61 -22.47
N PRO A 374 -10.52 -0.36 -21.95
CA PRO A 374 -9.08 -0.40 -22.10
C PRO A 374 -8.75 -0.57 -23.58
N ASP A 375 -7.62 0.00 -23.99
CA ASP A 375 -7.11 -0.16 -25.35
C ASP A 375 -6.55 -1.57 -25.50
N LEU A 376 -7.41 -2.55 -25.80
CA LEU A 376 -7.03 -3.96 -25.95
C LEU A 376 -6.28 -4.24 -27.25
N ASP A 377 -6.23 -3.28 -28.17
CA ASP A 377 -5.35 -3.35 -29.33
C ASP A 377 -3.90 -3.10 -28.88
N MET A 378 -3.70 -2.14 -27.97
CA MET A 378 -2.40 -1.84 -27.37
C MET A 378 -2.02 -2.80 -26.23
N TYR A 379 -3.00 -3.27 -25.45
CA TYR A 379 -2.82 -4.09 -24.24
C TYR A 379 -3.65 -5.39 -24.29
N PRO A 380 -3.40 -6.27 -25.27
CA PRO A 380 -4.25 -7.43 -25.53
C PRO A 380 -4.39 -8.39 -24.34
N GLU A 381 -3.33 -8.63 -23.57
CA GLU A 381 -3.33 -9.58 -22.46
C GLU A 381 -4.19 -9.13 -21.27
N PHE A 382 -4.53 -7.84 -21.20
CA PHE A 382 -5.38 -7.30 -20.13
C PHE A 382 -6.78 -7.96 -20.11
N ARG A 383 -7.24 -8.54 -21.23
CA ARG A 383 -8.50 -9.31 -21.30
C ARG A 383 -8.54 -10.52 -20.36
N ASN A 384 -7.38 -10.99 -19.90
CA ASN A 384 -7.25 -12.15 -19.01
C ASN A 384 -7.30 -11.76 -17.52
N VAL A 385 -7.27 -10.45 -17.21
CA VAL A 385 -7.24 -9.91 -15.86
C VAL A 385 -8.61 -10.03 -15.19
N GLU A 386 -8.62 -10.58 -13.98
CA GLU A 386 -9.76 -10.59 -13.07
C GLU A 386 -9.45 -9.66 -11.90
N GLY A 387 -10.36 -8.75 -11.60
CA GLY A 387 -10.26 -7.86 -10.46
C GLY A 387 -11.47 -7.98 -9.54
N PHE A 388 -11.37 -7.29 -8.41
CA PHE A 388 -12.43 -7.13 -7.43
C PHE A 388 -12.71 -5.65 -7.24
N GLU A 389 -13.98 -5.25 -7.09
CA GLU A 389 -14.39 -3.86 -6.86
C GLU A 389 -15.25 -3.78 -5.61
N THR A 390 -15.04 -2.73 -4.82
CA THR A 390 -15.91 -2.42 -3.70
C THR A 390 -15.92 -0.93 -3.41
N THR A 391 -17.06 -0.42 -2.97
CA THR A 391 -17.16 0.96 -2.47
C THR A 391 -16.99 0.96 -0.97
N LEU A 392 -15.92 1.62 -0.50
CA LEU A 392 -15.66 1.94 0.90
C LEU A 392 -16.43 3.21 1.29
N GLN A 393 -17.04 3.19 2.46
CA GLN A 393 -17.76 4.31 3.05
C GLN A 393 -17.03 4.80 4.31
N THR A 394 -17.45 5.95 4.85
CA THR A 394 -16.94 6.45 6.13
C THR A 394 -16.96 5.33 7.20
N GLY A 395 -15.82 5.15 7.86
CA GLY A 395 -15.61 4.11 8.88
C GLY A 395 -15.07 2.79 8.33
N ASP A 396 -15.07 2.58 7.01
CA ASP A 396 -14.51 1.35 6.43
C ASP A 396 -12.98 1.43 6.33
N MET A 397 -12.34 0.28 6.51
CA MET A 397 -10.90 0.09 6.36
C MET A 397 -10.62 -1.03 5.37
N LEU A 398 -9.71 -0.82 4.42
CA LEU A 398 -9.24 -1.83 3.48
C LEU A 398 -7.75 -2.10 3.72
N TYR A 399 -7.42 -3.35 4.01
CA TYR A 399 -6.05 -3.85 3.92
C TYR A 399 -5.71 -4.19 2.47
N ILE A 400 -4.62 -3.61 1.97
CA ILE A 400 -4.07 -3.85 0.64
C ILE A 400 -2.68 -4.43 0.86
N PRO A 401 -2.47 -5.73 0.65
CA PRO A 401 -1.15 -6.31 0.84
C PRO A 401 -0.14 -5.77 -0.19
N ALA A 402 1.14 -5.85 0.13
CA ALA A 402 2.22 -5.52 -0.79
C ALA A 402 2.05 -6.25 -2.15
N PHE A 403 2.36 -5.52 -3.22
CA PHE A 403 2.29 -5.93 -4.64
C PHE A 403 0.89 -6.14 -5.22
N TRP A 404 -0.19 -6.00 -4.41
CA TRP A 404 -1.53 -5.97 -4.99
C TRP A 404 -1.73 -4.69 -5.79
N TRP A 405 -2.10 -4.88 -7.05
CA TRP A 405 -2.51 -3.78 -7.90
C TRP A 405 -3.81 -3.22 -7.36
N HIS A 406 -3.92 -1.90 -7.31
CA HIS A 406 -5.14 -1.26 -6.89
C HIS A 406 -5.36 0.06 -7.62
N GLN A 407 -6.63 0.41 -7.76
CA GLN A 407 -7.09 1.66 -8.34
C GLN A 407 -8.14 2.26 -7.40
N VAL A 408 -8.00 3.54 -7.09
CA VAL A 408 -8.95 4.24 -6.21
C VAL A 408 -9.61 5.36 -7.00
N TYR A 409 -10.93 5.42 -7.00
CA TYR A 409 -11.68 6.53 -7.58
C TYR A 409 -12.82 6.99 -6.68
N ILE A 410 -13.10 8.28 -6.75
CA ILE A 410 -14.18 8.94 -6.02
C ILE A 410 -15.33 9.12 -7.01
N ALA A 411 -16.35 8.27 -6.91
CA ALA A 411 -17.53 8.35 -7.77
C ALA A 411 -18.35 9.62 -7.47
N LEU A 412 -19.06 10.12 -8.49
CA LEU A 412 -20.06 11.18 -8.29
C LEU A 412 -21.19 10.63 -7.42
N SER A 413 -21.57 11.33 -6.35
CA SER A 413 -22.80 11.00 -5.62
C SER A 413 -24.00 11.48 -6.42
N ILE A 414 -24.42 10.71 -7.43
CA ILE A 414 -25.73 10.89 -8.05
C ILE A 414 -26.74 10.19 -7.14
N LEU A 415 -27.13 10.84 -6.05
CA LEU A 415 -28.40 10.49 -5.42
C LEU A 415 -29.51 10.98 -6.36
N PRO A 416 -30.54 10.19 -6.68
CA PRO A 416 -31.76 10.76 -7.22
C PRO A 416 -32.24 11.81 -6.22
N ALA A 417 -32.51 13.03 -6.68
CA ALA A 417 -33.30 13.97 -5.91
C ALA A 417 -34.69 13.35 -5.76
N ILE A 418 -34.94 12.64 -4.66
CA ILE A 418 -36.30 12.35 -4.23
C ILE A 418 -36.78 13.65 -3.58
N THR A 419 -37.30 14.55 -4.40
CA THR A 419 -38.14 15.63 -3.92
C THR A 419 -39.44 15.01 -3.43
N SER A 420 -39.72 15.10 -2.13
CA SER A 420 -41.09 14.98 -1.60
C SER A 420 -41.85 16.26 -1.85
#